data_AF-A0A382H7I3-F1
#
_entry.id   AF-A0A382H7I3-F1
#
_cell.length_a   1.000
_cell.length_b   1.000
_cell.length_c   1.000
_cell.angle_alpha   90.00
_cell.angle_beta   90.00
_cell.angle_gamma   90.00
#
_symmetry.space_group_name_H-M   'P 1'
#
loop_
_entity.id
_entity.type
_entity.pdbx_description
1 polymer ?
#
loop_
_entity_poly.entity_id
_entity_poly.type
_entity_poly.pdbx_seq_one_letter_code
_entity_poly.pdbx_strand_id
1 'polypeptide(L)'
;VFHVMEQFNVSERRVCRVLNQPRSTQRYHPKTRHCEERLIKQMTDLATKYGRYGYRRITALLQREGWEVNHKRVERLWRKEGLKVPQKQPKRKRLWLNDGSCIRQRPQFKDHVWSYDFV
;
A
#
# COMPACT_ATOMS: atom_id res chain seq x y z
N VAL A 1 -31.18 1.50 -2.04
CA VAL A 1 -32.34 1.65 -1.14
C VAL A 1 -32.32 3.00 -0.43
N PHE A 2 -31.26 3.35 0.32
CA PHE A 2 -31.14 4.67 0.98
C PHE A 2 -31.40 5.88 0.07
N HIS A 3 -30.75 5.92 -1.09
CA HIS A 3 -30.96 7.01 -2.07
C HIS A 3 -32.43 7.17 -2.51
N VAL A 4 -33.15 6.06 -2.73
CA VAL A 4 -34.57 6.10 -3.14
C VAL A 4 -35.48 6.49 -1.99
N MET A 5 -35.12 6.13 -0.75
CA MET A 5 -35.86 6.57 0.44
C MET A 5 -35.75 8.09 0.62
N GLU A 6 -34.56 8.67 0.42
CA GLU A 6 -34.35 10.12 0.53
C GLU A 6 -35.07 10.90 -0.57
N GLN A 7 -35.00 10.42 -1.82
CA GLN A 7 -35.60 11.13 -2.97
C GLN A 7 -37.13 11.12 -2.95
N PHE A 8 -37.76 10.04 -2.48
CA PHE A 8 -39.21 9.85 -2.55
C PHE A 8 -39.90 9.86 -1.17
N ASN A 9 -39.16 10.14 -0.10
CA ASN A 9 -39.62 10.14 1.30
C ASN A 9 -40.51 8.93 1.66
N VAL A 10 -40.07 7.73 1.27
CA VAL A 10 -40.81 6.47 1.43
C VAL A 10 -40.07 5.51 2.35
N SER A 11 -40.84 4.70 3.08
CA SER A 11 -40.27 3.71 4.00
C SER A 11 -39.40 2.66 3.28
N GLU A 12 -38.37 2.19 3.99
CA GLU A 12 -37.50 1.08 3.57
C GLU A 12 -38.31 -0.13 3.08
N ARG A 13 -39.43 -0.43 3.75
CA ARG A 13 -40.32 -1.55 3.41
C ARG A 13 -40.93 -1.39 2.02
N ARG A 14 -41.38 -0.19 1.66
CA ARG A 14 -41.98 0.12 0.36
C ARG A 14 -40.92 0.05 -0.74
N VAL A 15 -39.75 0.64 -0.50
CA VAL A 15 -38.63 0.65 -1.46
C VAL A 15 -38.11 -0.77 -1.71
N CYS A 16 -37.86 -1.56 -0.66
CA CYS A 16 -37.40 -2.95 -0.81
C CYS A 16 -38.42 -3.83 -1.52
N ARG A 17 -39.73 -3.61 -1.32
CA ARG A 17 -40.79 -4.31 -2.05
C ARG A 17 -40.79 -3.95 -3.53
N VAL A 18 -40.69 -2.66 -3.87
CA VAL A 18 -40.68 -2.19 -5.27
C VAL A 18 -39.43 -2.65 -6.02
N LEU A 19 -38.26 -2.58 -5.38
CA LEU A 19 -36.97 -2.99 -5.96
C LEU A 19 -36.72 -4.50 -5.88
N ASN A 20 -37.67 -5.27 -5.35
CA ASN A 20 -37.55 -6.71 -5.12
C ASN A 20 -36.26 -7.13 -4.37
N GLN A 21 -35.83 -6.29 -3.42
CA GLN A 21 -34.61 -6.49 -2.63
C GLN A 21 -34.96 -7.05 -1.24
N PRO A 22 -34.36 -8.17 -0.80
CA PRO A 22 -34.53 -8.66 0.57
C PRO A 22 -34.04 -7.66 1.61
N ARG A 23 -34.89 -7.38 2.61
CA ARG A 23 -34.58 -6.47 3.73
C ARG A 23 -33.41 -6.95 4.58
N SER A 24 -33.22 -8.26 4.70
CA SER A 24 -32.09 -8.86 5.43
C SER A 24 -30.75 -8.42 4.84
N THR A 25 -30.66 -8.35 3.50
CA THR A 25 -29.47 -7.87 2.80
C THR A 25 -29.20 -6.39 3.07
N GLN A 26 -30.26 -5.56 3.11
CA GLN A 26 -30.12 -4.12 3.37
C GLN A 26 -29.75 -3.80 4.82
N ARG A 27 -30.23 -4.62 5.76
CA ARG A 27 -29.95 -4.47 7.21
C ARG A 27 -28.67 -5.16 7.64
N TYR A 28 -27.98 -5.86 6.74
CA TYR A 28 -26.76 -6.55 7.08
C TYR A 28 -25.63 -5.55 7.30
N HIS A 29 -25.22 -5.39 8.56
CA HIS A 29 -23.99 -4.70 8.90
C HIS A 29 -22.84 -5.72 8.98
N PRO A 30 -21.76 -5.55 8.21
CA PRO A 30 -20.59 -6.41 8.33
C PRO A 30 -20.02 -6.30 9.74
N LYS A 31 -19.93 -7.42 10.46
CA LYS A 31 -19.34 -7.46 11.79
C LYS A 31 -17.83 -7.24 11.70
N THR A 32 -17.36 -6.12 12.23
CA THR A 32 -15.92 -5.89 12.44
C THR A 32 -15.44 -6.82 13.54
N ARG A 33 -14.36 -7.58 13.28
CA ARG A 33 -13.74 -8.42 14.33
C ARG A 33 -12.98 -7.52 15.31
N HIS A 34 -13.23 -7.68 16.60
CA HIS A 34 -12.63 -6.86 17.69
C HIS A 34 -11.07 -6.79 17.68
N CYS A 35 -10.38 -7.74 17.04
CA CYS A 35 -8.92 -7.77 17.00
C CYS A 35 -8.31 -7.06 15.77
N GLU A 36 -9.09 -6.33 14.96
CA GLU A 36 -8.55 -5.62 13.79
C GLU A 36 -7.62 -4.46 14.19
N GLU A 37 -7.93 -3.72 15.26
CA GLU A 37 -7.12 -2.56 15.69
C GLU A 37 -5.70 -2.96 16.12
N ARG A 38 -5.57 -4.03 16.93
CA ARG A 38 -4.24 -4.53 17.36
C ARG A 38 -3.41 -5.01 16.16
N LEU A 39 -4.07 -5.67 15.20
CA LEU A 39 -3.42 -6.14 13.99
C LEU A 39 -2.97 -4.98 13.09
N ILE A 40 -3.79 -3.93 12.96
CA ILE A 40 -3.45 -2.72 12.20
C ILE A 40 -2.24 -2.04 12.84
N LYS A 41 -2.24 -1.86 14.16
CA LYS A 41 -1.10 -1.26 14.88
C LYS A 41 0.20 -2.02 14.61
N GLN A 42 0.21 -3.33 14.80
CA GLN A 42 1.38 -4.16 14.55
C GLN A 42 1.83 -4.13 13.08
N MET A 43 0.87 -4.14 12.15
CA MET A 43 1.15 -4.02 10.72
C MET A 43 1.81 -2.68 10.38
N THR A 44 1.34 -1.57 10.95
CA THR A 44 1.89 -0.23 10.75
C THR A 44 3.28 -0.10 11.37
N ASP A 45 3.51 -0.68 12.55
CA ASP A 45 4.82 -0.71 13.20
C ASP A 45 5.84 -1.48 12.34
N LEU A 46 5.47 -2.64 11.81
CA LEU A 46 6.31 -3.42 10.90
C LEU A 46 6.54 -2.71 9.55
N ALA A 47 5.52 -2.04 9.00
CA ALA A 47 5.65 -1.27 7.76
C ALA A 47 6.59 -0.08 7.93
N THR A 48 6.54 0.59 9.09
CA THR A 48 7.43 1.70 9.45
C THR A 48 8.86 1.20 9.62
N LYS A 49 9.05 0.07 10.31
CA LYS A 49 10.37 -0.55 10.50
C LYS A 49 10.97 -1.06 9.19
N TYR A 50 10.15 -1.59 8.29
CA TYR A 50 10.55 -2.18 7.01
C TYR A 50 9.87 -1.47 5.83
N GLY A 51 10.24 -0.21 5.58
CA GLY A 51 9.55 0.66 4.61
C GLY A 51 9.47 0.17 3.15
N ARG A 52 10.17 -0.91 2.76
CA ARG A 52 10.06 -1.52 1.41
C ARG A 52 9.27 -2.83 1.38
N TYR A 53 8.79 -3.30 2.53
CA TYR A 53 8.08 -4.55 2.61
C TYR A 53 6.61 -4.32 2.28
N GLY A 54 6.11 -5.04 1.27
CA GLY A 54 4.68 -5.05 0.96
C GLY A 54 3.90 -6.02 1.84
N TYR A 55 2.58 -5.98 1.71
CA TYR A 55 1.65 -6.77 2.52
C TYR A 55 2.01 -8.27 2.58
N ARG A 56 2.55 -8.87 1.51
CA ARG A 56 2.97 -10.28 1.50
C ARG A 56 4.12 -10.57 2.47
N ARG A 57 5.14 -9.70 2.49
CA ARG A 57 6.29 -9.84 3.40
C ARG A 57 5.89 -9.54 4.84
N ILE A 58 5.05 -8.53 5.04
CA ILE A 58 4.51 -8.21 6.37
C ILE A 58 3.62 -9.34 6.89
N THR A 59 2.81 -9.98 6.05
CA THR A 59 2.02 -11.17 6.44
C THR A 59 2.93 -12.30 6.96
N ALA A 60 4.05 -12.57 6.29
CA ALA A 60 4.99 -13.59 6.74
C ALA A 60 5.67 -13.21 8.08
N LEU A 61 5.94 -11.93 8.33
CA LEU A 61 6.47 -11.46 9.61
C LEU A 61 5.43 -11.60 10.73
N LEU A 62 4.19 -11.21 10.46
CA LEU A 62 3.09 -11.37 11.42
C LEU A 62 2.88 -12.85 11.79
N GLN A 63 2.94 -13.75 10.81
CA GLN A 63 2.86 -15.20 11.08
C GLN A 63 4.02 -15.71 11.94
N ARG A 64 5.24 -15.19 11.73
CA ARG A 64 6.41 -15.53 12.57
C ARG A 64 6.28 -15.01 14.00
N GLU A 65 5.58 -13.89 14.18
CA GLU A 65 5.23 -13.33 15.50
C GLU A 65 4.04 -14.05 16.15
N GLY A 66 3.52 -15.12 15.54
CA GLY A 66 2.44 -15.95 16.11
C GLY A 66 1.02 -15.49 15.73
N TRP A 67 0.87 -14.54 14.79
CA TRP A 67 -0.45 -14.12 14.34
C TRP A 67 -1.05 -15.10 13.33
N GLU A 68 -2.22 -15.63 13.64
CA GLU A 68 -3.03 -16.41 12.69
C GLU A 68 -3.79 -15.49 11.72
N VAL A 69 -3.07 -14.98 10.71
CA VAL A 69 -3.62 -14.06 9.71
C VAL A 69 -3.41 -14.56 8.28
N ASN A 70 -4.47 -14.43 7.48
CA ASN A 70 -4.42 -14.70 6.04
C ASN A 70 -3.95 -13.45 5.28
N HIS A 71 -3.12 -13.64 4.24
CA HIS A 71 -2.64 -12.58 3.37
C HIS A 71 -3.77 -11.73 2.76
N LYS A 72 -4.93 -12.30 2.45
CA LYS A 72 -6.09 -11.54 1.94
C LYS A 72 -6.63 -10.54 2.97
N ARG A 73 -6.62 -10.92 4.25
CA ARG A 73 -7.04 -10.04 5.36
C ARG A 73 -6.05 -8.89 5.52
N VAL A 74 -4.76 -9.19 5.48
CA VAL A 74 -3.70 -8.18 5.56
C VAL A 74 -3.76 -7.24 4.35
N GLU A 75 -3.95 -7.76 3.13
CA GLU A 75 -4.10 -6.93 1.93
C GLU A 75 -5.29 -5.96 2.02
N ARG A 76 -6.45 -6.43 2.50
CA ARG A 76 -7.63 -5.57 2.69
C ARG A 76 -7.34 -4.45 3.68
N LEU A 77 -6.74 -4.76 4.84
CA LEU A 77 -6.39 -3.76 5.86
C LEU A 77 -5.31 -2.80 5.34
N TRP A 78 -4.30 -3.32 4.66
CA TRP A 78 -3.23 -2.55 4.02
C TRP A 78 -3.77 -1.48 3.07
N ARG A 79 -4.76 -1.83 2.23
CA ARG A 79 -5.41 -0.88 1.33
C ARG A 79 -6.29 0.13 2.08
N LYS A 80 -6.98 -0.30 3.14
CA LYS A 80 -7.80 0.60 3.98
C LYS A 80 -6.95 1.64 4.71
N GLU A 81 -5.80 1.24 5.25
CA GLU A 81 -4.83 2.12 5.92
C GLU A 81 -4.01 2.99 4.95
N GLY A 82 -4.20 2.82 3.63
CA GLY A 82 -3.51 3.62 2.62
C GLY A 82 -2.00 3.33 2.51
N LEU A 83 -1.51 2.24 3.10
CA LEU A 83 -0.10 1.87 3.05
C LEU A 83 0.32 1.56 1.60
N LYS A 84 1.43 2.15 1.15
CA LYS A 84 2.00 1.89 -0.18
C LYS A 84 3.48 1.60 -0.05
N VAL A 85 3.94 0.60 -0.80
CA VAL A 85 5.37 0.32 -0.91
C VAL A 85 5.98 1.39 -1.81
N PRO A 86 7.00 2.13 -1.35
CA PRO A 86 7.70 3.10 -2.17
C PRO A 86 8.35 2.41 -3.37
N GLN A 87 8.39 3.11 -4.50
CA GLN A 87 9.06 2.62 -5.69
C GLN A 87 10.54 2.33 -5.41
N LYS A 88 11.07 1.32 -6.11
CA LYS A 88 12.48 0.99 -5.95
C LYS A 88 13.33 2.15 -6.48
N GLN A 89 14.04 2.86 -5.59
CA GLN A 89 15.02 3.85 -6.04
C GLN A 89 15.93 3.23 -7.11
N PRO A 90 16.06 3.87 -8.28
CA PRO A 90 16.92 3.37 -9.34
C PRO A 90 18.36 3.28 -8.80
N LYS A 91 19.11 2.27 -9.27
CA LYS A 91 20.54 2.20 -8.95
C LYS A 91 21.17 3.50 -9.42
N ARG A 92 21.82 4.24 -8.51
CA ARG A 92 22.66 5.38 -8.89
C ARG A 92 23.72 4.85 -9.85
N LYS A 93 23.67 5.26 -11.12
CA LYS A 93 24.73 4.95 -12.08
C LYS A 93 26.04 5.49 -11.51
N ARG A 94 27.14 4.73 -11.68
CA ARG A 94 28.48 5.14 -11.22
C ARG A 94 28.89 6.41 -11.96
N LEU A 95 28.58 7.57 -11.41
CA LEU A 95 29.28 8.82 -11.67
C LEU A 95 30.15 9.03 -10.43
N TRP A 96 31.19 8.22 -10.30
CA TRP A 96 32.16 8.37 -9.22
C TRP A 96 33.48 8.75 -9.87
N LEU A 97 33.78 10.05 -9.83
CA LEU A 97 35.15 10.47 -9.61
C LEU A 97 35.40 10.28 -8.10
N ASN A 98 36.60 9.85 -7.71
CA ASN A 98 36.98 9.61 -6.31
C ASN A 98 36.96 10.89 -5.42
N ASP A 99 36.52 12.03 -5.96
CA ASP A 99 36.46 13.34 -5.32
C ASP A 99 35.08 13.68 -4.72
N GLY A 100 34.07 12.81 -4.90
CA GLY A 100 32.72 13.03 -4.36
C GLY A 100 31.91 14.11 -5.10
N SER A 101 32.40 14.61 -6.24
CA SER A 101 31.71 15.63 -7.03
C SER A 101 30.72 15.01 -8.04
N CYS A 102 29.57 15.66 -8.25
CA CYS A 102 28.57 15.26 -9.25
C CYS A 102 28.77 15.92 -10.63
N ILE A 103 29.94 16.55 -10.84
CA ILE A 103 30.23 17.39 -12.01
C ILE A 103 31.10 16.58 -12.98
N ARG A 104 30.70 16.54 -14.26
CA ARG A 104 31.54 15.97 -15.32
C ARG A 104 32.78 16.86 -15.48
N GLN A 105 33.97 16.35 -15.16
CA GLN A 105 35.21 17.12 -15.35
C GLN A 105 35.40 17.50 -16.83
N ARG A 106 35.61 18.79 -17.07
CA ARG A 106 35.96 19.33 -18.39
C ARG A 106 37.48 19.30 -18.57
N PRO A 107 38.00 18.85 -19.73
CA PRO A 107 39.43 18.92 -20.00
C PRO A 107 39.90 20.38 -20.02
N GLN A 108 40.95 20.71 -19.26
CA GLN A 108 41.54 22.06 -19.19
C GLN A 108 42.87 22.12 -19.94
N PHE A 109 43.56 21.00 -20.07
CA PHE A 109 44.84 20.86 -20.77
C PHE A 109 44.90 19.52 -21.52
N LYS A 110 45.91 19.37 -22.38
CA LYS A 110 46.16 18.14 -23.14
C LYS A 110 46.40 16.96 -22.18
N ASP A 111 45.83 15.79 -22.48
CA ASP A 111 45.92 14.56 -21.68
C ASP A 111 45.27 14.62 -20.28
N HIS A 112 44.41 15.63 -20.02
CA HIS A 112 43.72 15.81 -18.73
C HIS A 112 42.61 14.79 -18.46
N VAL A 113 41.88 14.32 -19.48
CA VAL A 113 40.75 13.38 -19.33
C VAL A 113 40.88 12.27 -20.37
N TRP A 114 40.84 11.02 -19.92
CA TRP A 114 40.90 9.83 -20.77
C TRP A 114 39.53 9.14 -20.78
N SER A 115 38.99 8.89 -21.97
CA SER A 115 37.80 8.04 -22.16
C SER A 115 38.21 6.76 -22.88
N TYR A 116 37.74 5.62 -22.40
CA TYR A 116 37.90 4.35 -23.06
C TYR A 116 36.67 4.10 -23.95
N ASP A 117 36.83 4.07 -25.27
CA ASP A 117 35.78 3.62 -26.20
C ASP A 117 35.96 2.12 -26.47
N PHE A 118 34.88 1.36 -26.34
CA PHE A 118 34.84 -0.03 -26.78
C PHE A 118 34.23 -0.10 -28.18
N VAL A 119 34.86 -0.86 -29.07
CA VAL A 119 34.34 -1.24 -30.39
C VAL A 119 33.53 -2.52 -30.25
#